data_AF-A0A662X3J7-F1
#
_entry.id   AF-A0A662X3J7-F1
#
_cell.length_a   1.000
_cell.length_b   1.000
_cell.length_c   1.000
_cell.angle_alpha   90.00
_cell.angle_beta   90.00
_cell.angle_gamma   90.00
#
_symmetry.space_group_name_H-M   'P 1'
#
loop_
_entity.id
_entity.type
_entity.pdbx_description
1 polymer ?
#
loop_
_entity_poly.entity_id
_entity_poly.type
_entity_poly.pdbx_seq_one_letter_code
_entity_poly.pdbx_strand_id
1 'polypeptide(L)'
;MLALQRHATRAGARVARFSALAAAQEQEAPSDVLQLATRELDGSNVSRRLRRQGFLPGVLYGEGEDGSAERVLVAFQTREFERMHRKLWTSIENQVFQVQVGDQPPVKAIMRDVQFDVVTDIPLTVNFLRYK
;
A
#
# COMPACT_ATOMS: atom_id res chain seq x y z
N MET A 1 45.05 14.71 58.50
CA MET A 1 45.41 13.36 58.01
C MET A 1 44.52 12.36 58.72
N LEU A 2 43.70 11.59 57.97
CA LEU A 2 42.68 10.60 58.42
C LEU A 2 41.47 11.21 59.16
N ALA A 3 40.23 10.78 59.02
CA ALA A 3 39.56 9.70 58.28
C ALA A 3 38.08 10.14 58.18
N LEU A 4 37.44 9.94 57.01
CA LEU A 4 36.35 8.97 56.86
C LEU A 4 35.28 9.03 57.96
N GLN A 5 34.07 9.46 57.61
CA GLN A 5 32.91 8.58 57.65
C GLN A 5 31.70 9.26 57.01
N ARG A 6 31.35 8.72 55.84
CA ARG A 6 30.15 9.03 55.07
C ARG A 6 29.01 8.25 55.72
N HIS A 7 28.09 8.95 56.39
CA HIS A 7 26.86 8.33 56.85
C HIS A 7 25.88 8.22 55.69
N ALA A 8 25.73 6.99 55.20
CA ALA A 8 24.63 6.54 54.35
C ALA A 8 23.39 6.20 55.20
N THR A 9 22.30 5.93 54.49
CA THR A 9 20.93 5.51 54.89
C THR A 9 19.93 6.66 54.79
N ARG A 10 18.75 6.53 54.17
CA ARG A 10 17.95 5.34 53.87
C ARG A 10 16.87 5.70 52.82
N ALA A 11 16.33 4.65 52.21
CA ALA A 11 14.95 4.53 51.71
C ALA A 11 14.58 5.17 50.36
N GLY A 12 14.16 4.30 49.44
CA GLY A 12 13.59 4.63 48.15
C GLY A 12 13.61 3.40 47.25
N ALA A 13 12.66 2.50 47.48
CA ALA A 13 12.57 1.18 46.87
C ALA A 13 12.43 1.24 45.33
N ARG A 14 12.88 0.15 44.69
CA ARG A 14 12.65 -0.21 43.29
C ARG A 14 11.21 0.08 42.85
N VAL A 15 11.06 0.81 41.76
CA VAL A 15 9.97 0.59 40.79
C VAL A 15 10.62 0.44 39.42
N ALA A 16 11.13 -0.76 39.18
CA ALA A 16 11.10 -1.29 37.83
C ALA A 16 9.62 -1.53 37.47
N ARG A 17 9.30 -1.33 36.19
CA ARG A 17 8.01 -1.58 35.50
C ARG A 17 7.20 -0.32 35.17
N PHE A 18 7.64 0.35 34.12
CA PHE A 18 6.74 0.65 32.99
C PHE A 18 7.38 -0.06 31.78
N SER A 19 7.02 -1.33 31.60
CA SER A 19 6.20 -1.78 30.46
C SER A 19 6.93 -1.52 29.13
N ALA A 20 7.65 -2.45 28.50
CA ALA A 20 7.18 -3.79 28.12
C ALA A 20 5.69 -3.84 27.72
N LEU A 21 5.19 -2.75 27.16
CA LEU A 21 3.94 -2.70 26.42
C LEU A 21 4.32 -2.39 24.98
N ALA A 22 4.36 -3.46 24.19
CA ALA A 22 4.17 -3.49 22.75
C ALA A 22 5.13 -2.61 21.92
N ALA A 23 6.17 -3.11 21.26
CA ALA A 23 6.18 -4.35 20.49
C ALA A 23 4.82 -4.65 19.83
N ALA A 24 4.17 -3.60 19.35
CA ALA A 24 3.20 -3.69 18.28
C ALA A 24 3.81 -2.83 17.17
N GLN A 25 4.74 -3.44 16.42
CA GLN A 25 4.62 -3.23 14.99
C GLN A 25 3.19 -3.67 14.69
N GLU A 26 2.30 -2.71 14.48
CA GLU A 26 1.03 -2.98 13.84
C GLU A 26 1.40 -3.51 12.46
N GLN A 27 1.59 -4.83 12.41
CA GLN A 27 1.33 -5.64 11.24
C GLN A 27 -0.17 -5.54 11.00
N GLU A 28 -0.60 -4.36 10.58
CA GLU A 28 -1.86 -4.24 9.89
C GLU A 28 -1.57 -4.78 8.50
N ALA A 29 -1.74 -6.09 8.33
CA ALA A 29 -1.83 -6.67 7.01
C ALA A 29 -3.16 -6.17 6.41
N PRO A 30 -3.18 -5.29 5.39
CA PRO A 30 -4.30 -5.31 4.48
C PRO A 30 -4.15 -6.61 3.68
N SER A 31 -4.69 -7.70 4.21
CA SER A 31 -4.62 -9.04 3.62
C SER A 31 -5.57 -9.21 2.41
N ASP A 32 -6.03 -8.11 1.82
CA ASP A 32 -6.61 -8.12 0.49
C ASP A 32 -5.48 -7.88 -0.52
N VAL A 33 -4.85 -8.97 -0.96
CA VAL A 33 -3.94 -8.94 -2.11
C VAL A 33 -4.77 -8.52 -3.33
N LEU A 34 -4.39 -7.39 -3.93
CA LEU A 34 -5.06 -6.85 -5.10
C LEU A 34 -4.66 -7.65 -6.33
N GLN A 35 -5.63 -8.34 -6.92
CA GLN A 35 -5.45 -9.11 -8.13
C GLN A 35 -5.49 -8.21 -9.36
N LEU A 36 -4.39 -8.19 -10.10
CA LEU A 36 -4.27 -7.51 -11.39
C LEU A 36 -4.12 -8.53 -12.51
N ALA A 37 -4.92 -8.35 -13.55
CA ALA A 37 -4.79 -9.11 -14.78
C ALA A 37 -3.79 -8.41 -15.72
N THR A 38 -2.82 -9.14 -16.24
CA THR A 38 -1.90 -8.63 -17.25
C THR A 38 -2.62 -8.49 -18.59
N ARG A 39 -2.27 -7.45 -19.36
CA ARG A 39 -2.80 -7.24 -20.71
C ARG A 39 -1.67 -7.14 -21.73
N GLU A 40 -1.88 -7.74 -22.91
CA GLU A 40 -0.89 -7.72 -24.00
C GLU A 40 -1.02 -6.47 -24.88
N LEU A 41 -2.26 -6.00 -25.08
CA LEU A 41 -2.55 -4.92 -26.03
C LEU A 41 -2.76 -3.57 -25.31
N ASP A 42 -2.16 -2.53 -25.88
CA ASP A 42 -2.40 -1.14 -25.50
C ASP A 42 -3.21 -0.39 -26.57
N GLY A 43 -3.90 0.66 -26.14
CA GLY A 43 -4.62 1.57 -27.03
C GLY A 43 -6.04 1.91 -26.61
N SER A 44 -6.54 3.02 -27.14
CA SER A 44 -7.80 3.65 -26.70
C SER A 44 -9.02 2.76 -26.87
N ASN A 45 -9.09 1.95 -27.94
CA ASN A 45 -10.23 1.04 -28.16
C ASN A 45 -10.22 -0.14 -27.18
N VAL A 46 -9.03 -0.67 -26.85
CA VAL A 46 -8.85 -1.73 -25.86
C VAL A 46 -9.28 -1.23 -24.48
N SER A 47 -8.82 -0.04 -24.08
CA SER A 47 -9.20 0.60 -22.82
C SER A 47 -10.71 0.83 -22.70
N ARG A 48 -11.38 1.27 -23.78
CA ARG A 48 -12.85 1.42 -23.79
C ARG A 48 -13.55 0.08 -23.64
N ARG A 49 -13.06 -0.98 -24.29
CA ARG A 49 -13.62 -2.33 -24.16
C ARG A 49 -13.49 -2.87 -22.74
N LEU A 50 -12.32 -2.70 -22.11
CA LEU A 50 -12.09 -3.10 -20.72
C LEU A 50 -13.05 -2.42 -19.74
N ARG A 51 -13.27 -1.10 -19.89
CA ARG A 51 -14.24 -0.38 -19.05
C ARG A 51 -15.65 -0.92 -19.17
N ARG A 52 -16.09 -1.28 -20.39
CA ARG A 52 -17.39 -1.94 -20.60
C ARG A 52 -17.47 -3.33 -19.95
N GLN A 53 -16.33 -4.01 -19.78
CA GLN A 53 -16.22 -5.30 -19.11
C GLN A 53 -16.07 -5.17 -17.58
N GLY A 54 -16.05 -3.96 -17.02
CA GLY A 54 -15.87 -3.73 -15.59
C GLY A 54 -14.41 -3.78 -15.12
N PHE A 55 -13.47 -3.55 -16.02
CA PHE A 55 -12.04 -3.44 -15.72
C PHE A 55 -11.52 -2.03 -15.99
N LEU A 56 -10.71 -1.53 -15.06
CA LEU A 56 -9.95 -0.30 -15.15
C LEU A 56 -8.60 -0.58 -15.82
N PRO A 57 -8.30 0.01 -16.99
CA PRO A 57 -6.98 -0.08 -17.58
C PRO A 57 -5.98 0.72 -16.73
N GLY A 58 -4.77 0.17 -16.63
CA GLY A 58 -3.71 0.75 -15.83
C GLY A 58 -2.32 0.32 -16.29
N VAL A 59 -1.33 0.81 -15.57
CA VAL A 59 0.08 0.48 -15.73
C VAL A 59 0.70 0.29 -14.34
N LEU A 60 1.46 -0.77 -14.17
CA LEU A 60 2.38 -0.94 -13.05
C LEU A 60 3.79 -0.53 -13.49
N TYR A 61 4.36 0.47 -12.84
CA TYR A 61 5.67 1.04 -13.18
C TYR A 61 6.48 1.39 -11.93
N GLY A 62 7.71 1.85 -12.14
CA GLY A 62 8.65 2.19 -11.09
C GLY A 62 9.64 1.07 -10.79
N GLU A 63 10.71 1.43 -10.08
CA GLU A 63 11.73 0.52 -9.59
C GLU A 63 11.17 -0.22 -8.37
N GLY A 64 10.93 -1.53 -8.52
CA GLY A 64 10.58 -2.39 -7.40
C GLY A 64 11.77 -2.67 -6.49
N GLU A 65 11.51 -3.30 -5.36
CA GLU A 65 12.54 -3.81 -4.44
C GLU A 65 13.52 -4.76 -5.15
N ASP A 66 13.02 -5.51 -6.15
CA ASP A 66 13.78 -6.42 -7.01
C ASP A 66 14.60 -5.72 -8.13
N GLY A 67 14.54 -4.39 -8.23
CA GLY A 67 15.26 -3.62 -9.26
C GLY A 67 14.68 -3.73 -10.68
N SER A 68 13.58 -4.45 -10.87
CA SER A 68 12.87 -4.52 -12.15
C SER A 68 12.11 -3.22 -12.42
N ALA A 69 12.61 -2.41 -13.37
CA ALA A 69 11.96 -1.18 -13.83
C ALA A 69 10.97 -1.40 -14.99
N GLU A 70 10.59 -2.66 -15.25
CA GLU A 70 9.74 -2.99 -16.40
C GLU A 70 8.32 -2.45 -16.20
N ARG A 71 7.83 -1.75 -17.24
CA ARG A 71 6.48 -1.21 -17.33
C ARG A 71 5.52 -2.34 -17.73
N VAL A 72 4.65 -2.74 -16.81
CA VAL A 72 3.67 -3.81 -17.06
C VAL A 72 2.29 -3.20 -17.27
N LEU A 73 1.64 -3.61 -18.35
CA LEU A 73 0.26 -3.21 -18.60
C LEU A 73 -0.68 -4.08 -17.78
N VAL A 74 -1.53 -3.45 -16.99
CA VAL A 74 -2.42 -4.14 -16.04
C VAL A 74 -3.87 -3.72 -16.24
N ALA A 75 -4.78 -4.57 -15.80
CA ALA A 75 -6.21 -4.34 -15.72
C ALA A 75 -6.68 -4.67 -14.29
N PHE A 76 -7.36 -3.71 -13.67
CA PHE A 76 -7.86 -3.83 -12.30
C PHE A 76 -9.38 -3.90 -12.28
N GLN A 77 -9.99 -4.60 -11.33
CA GLN A 77 -11.45 -4.69 -11.28
C GLN A 77 -12.08 -3.39 -10.76
N THR A 78 -13.01 -2.81 -11.51
CA THR A 78 -13.66 -1.53 -11.16
C THR A 78 -14.40 -1.62 -9.83
N ARG A 79 -15.09 -2.73 -9.55
CA ARG A 79 -15.87 -2.91 -8.32
C ARG A 79 -15.01 -2.93 -7.06
N GLU A 80 -13.83 -3.56 -7.14
CA GLU A 80 -12.87 -3.54 -6.02
C GLU A 80 -12.32 -2.14 -5.80
N PHE A 81 -11.98 -1.43 -6.88
CA PHE A 81 -11.55 -0.04 -6.78
C PHE A 81 -12.60 0.83 -6.07
N GLU A 82 -13.86 0.78 -6.52
CA GLU A 82 -14.93 1.58 -5.92
C GLU A 82 -15.16 1.24 -4.45
N ARG A 83 -15.03 -0.04 -4.07
CA ARG A 83 -15.14 -0.48 -2.68
C ARG A 83 -14.06 0.15 -1.81
N MET A 84 -12.82 0.16 -2.28
CA MET A 84 -11.69 0.78 -1.58
C MET A 84 -11.81 2.30 -1.56
N HIS A 85 -12.17 2.91 -2.69
CA HIS A 85 -12.34 4.35 -2.82
C HIS A 85 -13.41 4.87 -1.84
N ARG A 86 -14.52 4.14 -1.63
CA ARG A 86 -15.51 4.50 -0.61
C ARG A 86 -14.99 4.42 0.83
N LYS A 87 -14.09 3.48 1.12
CA LYS A 87 -13.52 3.30 2.47
C LYS A 87 -12.43 4.32 2.79
N LEU A 88 -11.57 4.60 1.80
CA LEU A 88 -10.33 5.35 1.98
C LEU A 88 -10.45 6.80 1.51
N TRP A 89 -11.42 7.10 0.65
CA TRP A 89 -11.63 8.40 0.04
C TRP A 89 -10.32 8.93 -0.57
N THR A 90 -9.95 10.18 -0.26
CA THR A 90 -8.73 10.85 -0.72
C THR A 90 -7.44 10.15 -0.27
N SER A 91 -7.47 9.31 0.78
CA SER A 91 -6.27 8.66 1.29
C SER A 91 -5.79 7.47 0.44
N ILE A 92 -6.58 7.04 -0.55
CA ILE A 92 -6.28 5.85 -1.36
C ILE A 92 -4.94 5.95 -2.11
N GLU A 93 -4.54 7.16 -2.53
CA GLU A 93 -3.30 7.38 -3.28
C GLU A 93 -2.03 7.31 -2.41
N ASN A 94 -2.19 7.41 -1.09
CA ASN A 94 -1.08 7.40 -0.13
C ASN A 94 -0.91 6.04 0.56
N GLN A 95 -1.77 5.07 0.27
CA GLN A 95 -1.71 3.74 0.88
C GLN A 95 -0.88 2.77 0.05
N VAL A 96 -0.12 1.94 0.76
CA VAL A 96 0.66 0.84 0.19
C VAL A 96 -0.19 -0.41 0.18
N PHE A 97 -0.40 -0.98 -1.01
CA PHE A 97 -1.13 -2.21 -1.23
C PHE A 97 -0.18 -3.33 -1.63
N GLN A 98 -0.56 -4.57 -1.31
CA GLN A 98 0.04 -5.74 -1.92
C GLN A 98 -0.69 -6.05 -3.22
N VAL A 99 0.05 -6.06 -4.32
CA VAL A 99 -0.49 -6.21 -5.67
C VAL A 99 0.11 -7.45 -6.31
N GLN A 100 -0.74 -8.35 -6.77
CA GLN A 100 -0.34 -9.56 -7.49
C GLN A 100 -0.72 -9.41 -8.97
N VAL A 101 0.24 -9.64 -9.85
CA VAL A 101 0.05 -9.57 -11.30
C VAL A 101 0.11 -10.98 -11.88
N GLY A 102 -1.04 -11.56 -12.22
CA GLY A 102 -1.13 -12.96 -12.63
C GLY A 102 -0.50 -13.90 -11.60
N ASP A 103 0.43 -14.75 -12.03
CA ASP A 103 1.11 -15.73 -11.17
C ASP A 103 2.42 -15.22 -10.54
N GLN A 104 2.72 -13.92 -10.66
CA GLN A 104 3.91 -13.31 -10.07
C GLN A 104 3.78 -13.18 -8.53
N PRO A 105 4.90 -13.13 -7.79
CA PRO A 105 4.85 -12.84 -6.36
C PRO A 105 4.20 -11.47 -6.10
N PRO A 106 3.51 -11.30 -4.95
CA PRO A 106 2.89 -10.03 -4.59
C PRO A 106 3.97 -8.96 -4.38
N VAL A 107 3.79 -7.82 -5.05
CA VAL A 107 4.68 -6.65 -4.98
C VAL A 107 3.96 -5.53 -4.22
N LYS A 108 4.71 -4.76 -3.42
CA LYS A 108 4.17 -3.55 -2.78
C LYS A 108 4.04 -2.44 -3.82
N ALA A 109 2.85 -1.87 -3.95
CA ALA A 109 2.61 -0.75 -4.84
C ALA A 109 1.57 0.21 -4.26
N ILE A 110 1.70 1.48 -4.61
CA ILE A 110 0.72 2.53 -4.32
C ILE A 110 -0.13 2.78 -5.56
N MET A 111 -1.41 3.08 -5.39
CA MET A 111 -2.25 3.56 -6.49
C MET A 111 -1.87 5.02 -6.78
N ARG A 112 -1.56 5.30 -8.04
CA ARG A 112 -1.17 6.65 -8.48
C ARG A 112 -1.94 7.05 -9.72
N ASP A 113 -2.14 8.35 -9.89
CA ASP A 113 -2.75 8.97 -11.07
C ASP A 113 -4.13 8.36 -11.40
N VAL A 114 -5.02 8.32 -10.40
CA VAL A 114 -6.39 7.88 -10.61
C VAL A 114 -7.13 8.95 -11.41
N GLN A 115 -7.71 8.55 -12.54
CA GLN A 115 -8.51 9.41 -13.38
C GLN A 115 -9.98 9.07 -13.25
N PHE A 116 -10.80 10.09 -13.03
CA PHE A 116 -12.25 9.99 -12.99
C PHE A 116 -12.86 10.68 -14.20
N ASP A 117 -14.05 10.24 -14.57
CA ASP A 117 -14.90 10.94 -15.51
C ASP A 117 -15.44 12.23 -14.86
N VAL A 118 -15.27 13.36 -15.53
CA VAL A 118 -15.54 14.69 -14.95
C VAL A 118 -17.02 14.98 -14.68
N VAL A 119 -17.93 14.19 -15.25
CA VAL A 119 -19.38 14.39 -15.08
C VAL A 119 -19.97 13.30 -14.20
N THR A 120 -19.57 12.05 -14.42
CA THR A 120 -20.18 10.88 -13.78
C THR A 120 -19.41 10.41 -12.55
N ASP A 121 -18.22 10.95 -12.28
CA ASP A 121 -17.30 10.53 -11.21
C ASP A 121 -16.96 9.03 -11.24
N ILE A 122 -17.13 8.38 -12.41
CA ILE A 122 -16.79 6.98 -12.61
C ILE A 122 -15.27 6.89 -12.81
N PRO A 123 -14.58 5.95 -12.14
CA PRO A 123 -13.15 5.74 -12.36
C PRO A 123 -12.89 5.27 -13.80
N LEU A 124 -11.95 5.91 -14.48
CA LEU A 124 -11.56 5.62 -15.85
C LEU A 124 -10.22 4.90 -15.93
N THR A 125 -9.26 5.29 -15.10
CA THR A 125 -7.88 4.82 -15.21
C THR A 125 -7.23 4.81 -13.83
N VAL A 126 -6.45 3.78 -13.52
CA VAL A 126 -5.69 3.67 -12.26
C VAL A 126 -4.31 3.16 -12.60
N ASN A 127 -3.26 3.90 -12.23
CA ASN A 127 -1.90 3.41 -12.36
C ASN A 127 -1.37 2.96 -10.99
N PHE A 128 -0.30 2.19 -11.01
CA PHE A 128 0.35 1.66 -9.83
C PHE A 128 1.84 1.99 -9.89
N LEU A 129 2.34 2.59 -8.81
CA LEU A 129 3.76 2.84 -8.62
C LEU A 129 4.30 1.82 -7.61
N ARG A 130 5.35 1.09 -8.00
CA ARG A 130 6.05 0.17 -7.09
C ARG A 130 6.66 0.96 -5.92
N TYR A 131 6.51 0.43 -4.72
CA TYR A 131 7.06 0.99 -3.49
C TYR A 131 8.24 0.13 -3.01
N LYS A 132 9.30 0.79 -2.54
CA LYS A 132 10.52 0.19 -1.99
C LYS A 132 10.61 0.48 -0.50
#